data_AF-A0A9E5N6M1-F1
#
_entry.id   AF-A0A9E5N6M1-F1
#
_cell.length_a   1.000
_cell.length_b   1.000
_cell.length_c   1.000
_cell.angle_alpha   90.00
_cell.angle_beta   90.00
_cell.angle_gamma   90.00
#
_symmetry.space_group_name_H-M   'P 1'
#
loop_
_entity.id
_entity.type
_entity.pdbx_description
1 polymer ?
#
loop_
_entity_poly.entity_id
_entity_poly.type
_entity_poly.pdbx_seq_one_letter_code
_entity_poly.pdbx_strand_id
1 'polypeptide(L)'
;LQKRIPGFEEAYLLQTAPQIGVRETRRILGEYLLTAEDVLEARKFQDAIALGSYPIDVHSPTGEGTLIKHLQPGEFYSIPYRCLVPQEIEGLLVAGRPISATH
;
A
#
# COMPACT_ATOMS: atom_id res chain seq x y z
N LEU A 1 -21.73 -12.02 18.94
CA LEU A 1 -20.79 -13.17 18.97
C LEU A 1 -21.27 -14.21 19.97
N GLN A 2 -21.11 -14.00 21.27
CA GLN A 2 -21.49 -14.95 22.34
C GLN A 2 -22.85 -15.67 22.18
N LYS A 3 -23.91 -14.97 21.77
CA LYS A 3 -25.27 -15.55 21.67
C LYS A 3 -25.59 -16.26 20.36
N ARG A 4 -24.74 -16.12 19.32
CA ARG A 4 -25.10 -16.48 17.94
C ARG A 4 -24.04 -17.27 17.19
N ILE A 5 -22.81 -17.32 17.69
CA ILE A 5 -21.69 -18.02 17.05
C ILE A 5 -21.17 -19.04 18.06
N PRO A 6 -21.35 -20.36 17.80
CA PRO A 6 -20.83 -21.42 18.65
C PRO A 6 -19.30 -21.29 18.85
N GLY A 7 -18.82 -21.55 20.05
CA GLY A 7 -17.40 -21.43 20.42
C GLY A 7 -16.94 -20.03 20.83
N PHE A 8 -17.85 -19.05 20.87
CA PHE A 8 -17.57 -17.67 21.29
C PHE A 8 -18.27 -17.29 22.60
N GLU A 9 -18.74 -18.26 23.37
CA GLU A 9 -19.53 -18.07 24.59
C GLU A 9 -18.79 -17.23 25.64
N GLU A 10 -17.47 -17.38 25.73
CA GLU A 10 -16.59 -16.63 26.63
C GLU A 10 -15.87 -15.44 25.97
N ALA A 11 -16.14 -15.16 24.69
CA ALA A 11 -15.46 -14.07 23.99
C ALA A 11 -15.84 -12.71 24.60
N TYR A 12 -14.87 -11.92 25.02
CA TYR A 12 -15.07 -10.58 25.60
C TYR A 12 -14.31 -9.51 24.81
N LEU A 13 -14.72 -8.24 24.95
CA LEU A 13 -14.02 -7.12 24.34
C LEU A 13 -12.71 -6.87 25.11
N LEU A 14 -11.58 -7.23 24.52
CA LEU A 14 -10.27 -7.04 25.14
C LEU A 14 -9.80 -5.58 25.07
N GLN A 15 -9.95 -4.95 23.90
CA GLN A 15 -9.47 -3.60 23.65
C GLN A 15 -10.22 -2.99 22.47
N THR A 16 -10.54 -1.69 22.56
CA THR A 16 -10.90 -0.86 21.41
C THR A 16 -9.64 -0.19 20.89
N ALA A 17 -9.54 0.14 19.59
CA ALA A 17 -8.39 0.84 19.02
C ALA A 17 -8.30 2.26 19.61
N PRO A 18 -7.47 2.52 20.64
CA PRO A 18 -7.52 3.77 21.39
C PRO A 18 -6.61 4.83 20.78
N GLN A 19 -5.81 4.44 19.78
CA GLN A 19 -4.84 5.27 19.10
C GLN A 19 -5.21 5.39 17.62
N ILE A 20 -5.00 6.59 17.09
CA ILE A 20 -5.13 6.86 15.66
C ILE A 20 -3.96 6.19 14.94
N GLY A 21 -4.26 5.28 14.02
CA GLY A 21 -3.26 4.69 13.14
C GLY A 21 -2.83 5.69 12.07
N VAL A 22 -1.56 6.12 12.09
CA VAL A 22 -0.98 6.92 11.00
C VAL A 22 -0.83 6.02 9.77
N ARG A 23 -1.62 6.28 8.73
CA ARG A 23 -1.63 5.49 7.48
C ARG A 23 -0.55 5.90 6.49
N GLU A 24 -0.16 7.18 6.52
CA GLU A 24 0.80 7.75 5.58
C GLU A 24 1.96 8.43 6.29
N THR A 25 3.18 8.23 5.81
CA THR A 25 4.38 8.84 6.41
C THR A 25 5.27 9.46 5.34
N ARG A 26 6.57 9.61 5.60
CA ARG A 26 7.51 10.14 4.61
C ARG A 26 7.79 9.06 3.59
N ARG A 27 7.90 9.45 2.32
CA ARG A 27 8.40 8.64 1.21
C ARG A 27 9.69 9.26 0.68
N ILE A 28 10.60 8.44 0.17
CA ILE A 28 11.79 8.94 -0.53
C ILE A 28 11.46 9.32 -1.97
N LEU A 29 12.28 10.19 -2.53
CA LEU A 29 12.45 10.27 -3.98
C LEU A 29 13.53 9.26 -4.36
N GLY A 30 13.08 8.16 -4.97
CA GLY A 30 13.95 7.11 -5.47
C GLY A 30 14.36 7.38 -6.92
N GLU A 31 15.30 6.59 -7.43
CA GLU A 31 15.67 6.62 -8.86
C GLU A 31 14.48 6.35 -9.79
N TYR A 32 13.43 5.70 -9.29
CA TYR A 32 12.13 5.62 -9.96
C TYR A 32 10.99 5.91 -8.97
N LEU A 33 10.04 6.74 -9.40
CA LEU A 33 8.81 7.02 -8.66
C LEU A 33 7.66 6.18 -9.25
N LEU A 34 7.18 5.18 -8.51
CA LEU A 34 6.05 4.37 -8.96
C LEU A 34 4.76 5.21 -8.94
N THR A 35 4.08 5.32 -10.08
CA THR A 35 2.90 6.18 -10.23
C THR A 35 1.59 5.40 -10.15
N ALA A 36 0.48 6.11 -9.94
CA ALA A 36 -0.86 5.52 -10.03
C ALA A 36 -1.13 4.98 -11.44
N GLU A 37 -0.64 5.69 -12.45
CA GLU A 37 -0.71 5.32 -13.85
C GLU A 37 0.02 3.99 -14.10
N ASP A 38 1.23 3.83 -13.57
CA ASP A 38 1.98 2.56 -13.67
C ASP A 38 1.21 1.37 -13.10
N VAL A 39 0.52 1.59 -11.97
CA VAL A 39 -0.33 0.58 -11.34
C VAL A 39 -1.54 0.25 -12.23
N LEU A 40 -2.26 1.27 -12.70
CA LEU A 40 -3.48 1.09 -13.50
C LEU A 40 -3.21 0.52 -14.90
N GLU A 41 -2.04 0.82 -15.47
CA GLU A 41 -1.57 0.25 -16.75
C GLU A 41 -0.90 -1.12 -16.57
N ALA A 42 -0.86 -1.69 -15.36
CA ALA A 42 -0.26 -2.99 -15.08
C ALA A 42 1.22 -3.09 -15.52
N ARG A 43 1.96 -1.99 -15.41
CA ARG A 43 3.30 -1.84 -15.99
C ARG A 43 4.29 -2.88 -15.45
N LYS A 44 5.10 -3.44 -16.36
CA LYS A 44 6.19 -4.37 -16.07
C LYS A 44 7.55 -3.69 -16.25
N PHE A 45 8.45 -3.90 -15.29
CA PHE A 45 9.80 -3.38 -15.32
C PHE A 45 10.80 -4.53 -15.39
N GLN A 46 11.89 -4.34 -16.12
CA GLN A 46 12.94 -5.35 -16.27
C GLN A 46 13.68 -5.59 -14.95
N ASP A 47 13.79 -4.56 -14.11
CA ASP A 47 14.42 -4.57 -12.80
C ASP A 47 13.42 -4.82 -11.66
N ALA A 48 12.33 -5.53 -11.93
CA ALA A 48 11.29 -5.85 -10.94
C ALA A 48 11.82 -6.70 -9.79
N ILE A 49 11.44 -6.32 -8.56
CA ILE A 49 11.76 -7.07 -7.32
C ILE A 49 10.52 -7.54 -6.55
N ALA A 50 9.34 -7.00 -6.89
CA ALA A 50 8.08 -7.39 -6.29
C ALA A 50 6.93 -7.20 -7.29
N LEU A 51 5.82 -7.89 -7.03
CA LEU A 51 4.58 -7.83 -7.82
C LEU A 51 3.42 -7.41 -6.91
N GLY A 52 2.50 -6.61 -7.45
CA GLY A 52 1.30 -6.16 -6.75
C GLY A 52 0.05 -6.27 -7.62
N SER A 53 -1.08 -6.58 -7.00
CA SER A 53 -2.40 -6.61 -7.67
C SER A 53 -3.47 -5.93 -6.84
N TYR A 54 -3.07 -5.20 -5.80
CA TYR A 54 -3.99 -4.45 -4.94
C TYR A 54 -4.46 -3.19 -5.69
N PRO A 55 -5.77 -2.86 -5.64
CA PRO A 55 -6.28 -1.66 -6.29
C PRO A 55 -5.78 -0.41 -5.58
N ILE A 56 -5.82 0.73 -6.27
CA ILE A 56 -5.58 2.03 -5.63
C ILE A 56 -6.82 2.38 -4.79
N ASP A 57 -6.64 2.59 -3.48
CA ASP A 57 -7.71 2.88 -2.51
C ASP A 57 -7.55 4.26 -1.84
N VAL A 58 -7.99 5.32 -2.54
CA VAL A 58 -7.91 6.69 -2.01
C VAL A 58 -9.11 7.01 -1.14
N HIS A 59 -8.86 7.22 0.16
CA HIS A 59 -9.88 7.66 1.11
C HIS A 59 -10.04 9.18 1.07
N SER A 60 -11.27 9.65 0.89
CA SER A 60 -11.55 11.09 0.90
C SER A 60 -11.26 11.68 2.29
N PRO A 61 -10.42 12.72 2.39
CA PRO A 61 -10.16 13.40 3.66
C PRO A 61 -11.38 14.16 4.19
N THR A 62 -12.35 14.47 3.32
CA THR A 62 -13.61 15.17 3.68
C THR A 62 -14.75 14.22 4.01
N GLY A 63 -14.53 12.90 3.93
CA GLY A 63 -15.52 11.89 4.32
C GLY A 63 -16.52 11.48 3.24
N GLU A 64 -16.31 11.90 1.99
CA GLU A 64 -17.20 11.62 0.86
C GLU A 64 -17.15 10.17 0.36
N GLY A 65 -16.32 9.32 0.98
CA GLY A 65 -16.19 7.90 0.64
C GLY A 65 -14.77 7.52 0.23
N THR A 66 -14.66 6.38 -0.45
CA THR A 66 -13.37 5.82 -0.90
C THR A 66 -13.42 5.62 -2.41
N LEU A 67 -12.44 6.19 -3.11
CA LEU A 67 -12.23 5.97 -4.53
C LEU A 67 -11.37 4.71 -4.69
N ILE A 68 -11.93 3.67 -5.30
CA ILE A 68 -11.20 2.44 -5.60
C ILE A 68 -11.02 2.33 -7.11
N LYS A 69 -9.76 2.34 -7.57
CA LYS A 69 -9.42 2.11 -8.98
C LYS A 69 -8.75 0.75 -9.11
N HIS A 70 -9.40 -0.15 -9.84
CA HIS A 70 -8.92 -1.51 -10.04
C HIS A 70 -8.05 -1.61 -11.29
N LEU A 71 -7.10 -2.54 -11.25
CA LEU A 71 -6.48 -3.08 -12.44
C LEU A 71 -7.51 -3.87 -13.27
N GLN A 72 -7.18 -4.14 -14.52
CA GLN A 72 -7.96 -5.11 -15.30
C GLN A 72 -7.93 -6.49 -14.64
N PRO A 73 -9.02 -7.28 -14.73
CA PRO A 73 -9.05 -8.62 -14.13
C PRO A 73 -7.89 -9.50 -14.61
N GLY A 74 -7.17 -10.10 -13.66
CA GLY A 74 -6.02 -10.97 -13.94
C GLY A 74 -4.69 -10.23 -14.12
N GLU A 75 -4.70 -8.89 -14.14
CA GLU A 75 -3.49 -8.10 -14.22
C GLU A 75 -2.82 -7.85 -12.86
N PHE A 76 -1.54 -7.53 -12.93
CA PHE A 76 -0.70 -7.12 -11.81
C PHE A 76 0.26 -6.02 -12.29
N TYR A 77 0.92 -5.31 -11.40
CA TYR A 77 2.04 -4.42 -11.76
C TYR A 77 3.30 -4.94 -11.07
N SER A 78 4.45 -4.51 -11.57
CA SER A 78 5.73 -4.81 -10.92
C SER A 78 6.31 -3.57 -10.25
N ILE A 79 7.07 -3.78 -9.18
CA ILE A 79 7.77 -2.73 -8.44
C ILE A 79 9.26 -2.87 -8.75
N PRO A 80 9.88 -1.88 -9.42
CA PRO A 80 11.29 -1.92 -9.77
C PRO A 80 12.19 -1.68 -8.56
N TYR A 81 13.40 -2.26 -8.56
CA TYR A 81 14.42 -2.05 -7.53
C TYR A 81 14.71 -0.57 -7.28
N ARG A 82 14.70 0.23 -8.35
CA ARG A 82 14.95 1.68 -8.32
C ARG A 82 13.97 2.48 -7.45
N CYS A 83 12.81 1.93 -7.08
CA CYS A 83 11.92 2.54 -6.09
C CYS A 83 12.49 2.53 -4.66
N LEU A 84 13.50 1.70 -4.40
CA LEU A 84 14.15 1.55 -3.09
C LEU A 84 15.45 2.35 -2.95
N VAL A 85 15.97 2.91 -4.05
CA VAL A 85 17.29 3.57 -4.12
C VAL A 85 17.10 5.10 -4.04
N PRO A 86 17.47 5.77 -2.93
CA PRO A 86 17.37 7.23 -2.81
C PRO A 86 18.27 7.96 -3.83
N GLN A 87 17.77 9.06 -4.41
CA GLN A 87 18.53 9.82 -5.41
C GLN A 87 19.79 10.52 -4.87
N GLU A 88 19.76 10.95 -3.61
CA GLU A 88 20.78 11.86 -3.04
C GLU A 88 21.76 11.18 -2.08
N ILE A 89 21.55 9.91 -1.73
CA ILE A 89 22.33 9.21 -0.70
C ILE A 89 22.85 7.89 -1.25
N GLU A 90 24.17 7.80 -1.42
CA GLU A 90 24.84 6.58 -1.85
C GLU A 90 24.94 5.55 -0.71
N GLY A 91 24.92 4.26 -1.08
CA GLY A 91 25.08 3.15 -0.13
C GLY A 91 23.88 2.91 0.80
N LEU A 92 22.75 3.57 0.54
CA LEU A 92 21.50 3.40 1.30
C LEU A 92 20.41 2.74 0.44
N LEU A 93 19.68 1.80 1.03
CA LEU A 93 18.43 1.28 0.49
C LEU A 93 17.32 1.45 1.51
N VAL A 94 16.13 1.76 1.02
CA VAL A 94 14.93 1.91 1.83
C VAL A 94 13.98 0.75 1.56
N ALA A 95 13.36 0.22 2.62
CA ALA A 95 12.36 -0.84 2.51
C ALA A 95 11.10 -0.48 3.30
N GLY A 96 9.95 -0.97 2.82
CA GLY A 96 8.66 -0.78 3.47
C GLY A 96 8.01 0.58 3.16
N ARG A 97 7.39 1.19 4.18
CA ARG A 97 6.55 2.39 4.05
C ARG A 97 7.21 3.59 3.34
N PRO A 98 8.53 3.85 3.44
CA PRO A 98 9.11 5.03 2.81
C PRO A 98 9.49 4.85 1.34
N ILE A 99 9.03 3.78 0.67
CA ILE A 99 9.25 3.52 -0.77
C ILE A 99 8.87 4.72 -1.65
N SER A 100 9.56 4.88 -2.78
CA SER A 100 9.22 5.91 -3.76
C SER A 100 7.99 5.53 -4.61
N ALA A 101 6.83 6.00 -4.18
CA ALA A 101 5.56 5.83 -4.88
C ALA A 101 4.63 7.04 -4.65
N THR A 102 3.69 7.30 -5.55
CA THR A 102 2.70 8.37 -5.38
C THR A 102 1.49 7.96 -4.55
N HIS A 103 1.18 6.66 -4.50
CA HIS A 103 0.07 6.04 -3.78
C HIS A 103 0.60 4.75 -3.16
#